data_AF-A0A1I5BR03-F1
#
_entry.id   AF-A0A1I5BR03-F1
#
_cell.length_a   1.000
_cell.length_b   1.000
_cell.length_c   1.000
_cell.angle_alpha   90.00
_cell.angle_beta   90.00
_cell.angle_gamma   90.00
#
_symmetry.space_group_name_H-M   'P 1'
#
loop_
_entity.id
_entity.type
_entity.pdbx_description
1 polymer ?
#
loop_
_entity_poly.entity_id
_entity_poly.type
_entity_poly.pdbx_seq_one_letter_code
_entity_poly.pdbx_strand_id
1 'polypeptide(L)'
;MIGKSDIAYYQQPNFSIDLNLIDTTDAKAGTYLMILDAEGIRDAQVLSVKVGSKTEYVNISSTASSNVLACAIYIRNRINSSYPLVGTIYLGYDPSSGCVDITTVKISPDSQLDLDINRAGNTKFDFKLKAK
;
A
#
# COMPACT_ATOMS: atom_id res chain seq x y z
N MET A 1 -37.47 23.79 10.60
CA MET A 1 -36.00 23.67 10.51
C MET A 1 -35.70 22.22 10.16
N ILE A 2 -35.50 21.93 8.88
CA ILE A 2 -35.26 20.56 8.39
C ILE A 2 -33.79 20.26 8.71
N GLY A 3 -33.55 19.32 9.63
CA GLY A 3 -32.22 18.85 9.96
C GLY A 3 -31.57 18.30 8.70
N LYS A 4 -30.41 18.84 8.34
CA LYS A 4 -29.52 18.21 7.38
C LYS A 4 -29.06 16.90 8.02
N SER A 5 -29.68 15.79 7.63
CA SER A 5 -29.14 14.48 7.87
C SER A 5 -27.86 14.39 7.03
N ASP A 6 -26.71 14.62 7.67
CA ASP A 6 -25.42 14.21 7.14
C ASP A 6 -25.41 12.68 7.10
N ILE A 7 -26.00 12.12 6.05
CA ILE A 7 -25.87 10.70 5.72
C ILE A 7 -24.42 10.53 5.26
N ALA A 8 -23.53 10.27 6.21
CA ALA A 8 -22.27 9.63 5.90
C ALA A 8 -22.61 8.29 5.23
N TYR A 9 -22.60 8.27 3.91
CA TYR A 9 -22.71 7.05 3.12
C TYR A 9 -21.45 6.23 3.44
N TYR A 10 -21.52 5.39 4.48
CA TYR A 10 -20.52 4.37 4.75
C TYR A 10 -20.64 3.34 3.62
N GLN A 11 -19.95 3.59 2.51
CA GLN A 11 -19.76 2.59 1.47
C GLN A 11 -19.01 1.42 2.10
N GLN A 12 -19.61 0.23 2.07
CA GLN A 12 -18.93 -0.97 2.53
C GLN A 12 -17.67 -1.20 1.68
N PRO A 13 -16.56 -1.64 2.29
CA PRO A 13 -15.37 -2.00 1.54
C PRO A 13 -15.69 -3.08 0.50
N ASN A 14 -15.20 -2.89 -0.72
CA ASN A 14 -15.22 -3.94 -1.76
C ASN A 14 -14.25 -5.07 -1.38
N PHE A 15 -13.05 -4.71 -0.94
CA PHE A 15 -12.05 -5.63 -0.40
C PHE A 15 -11.09 -4.89 0.54
N SER A 16 -10.29 -5.65 1.29
CA SER A 16 -9.21 -5.11 2.12
C SER A 16 -7.92 -5.88 1.88
N ILE A 17 -6.78 -5.19 2.02
CA ILE A 17 -5.44 -5.77 1.94
C ILE A 17 -4.67 -5.47 3.23
N ASP A 18 -3.90 -6.44 3.69
CA ASP A 18 -2.98 -6.29 4.82
C ASP A 18 -1.56 -6.09 4.26
N LEU A 19 -0.95 -4.95 4.54
CA LEU A 19 0.36 -4.60 4.02
C LEU A 19 1.38 -4.42 5.13
N ASN A 20 2.60 -4.90 4.88
CA ASN A 20 3.76 -4.63 5.72
C ASN A 20 4.91 -4.11 4.85
N LEU A 21 5.58 -3.06 5.31
CA LEU A 21 6.75 -2.48 4.64
C LEU A 21 8.01 -2.84 5.43
N ILE A 22 8.87 -3.66 4.85
CA ILE A 22 10.12 -4.13 5.44
C ILE A 22 11.27 -3.36 4.80
N ASP A 23 11.94 -2.54 5.58
CA ASP A 23 13.16 -1.85 5.18
C ASP A 23 14.39 -2.76 5.37
N THR A 24 14.99 -3.15 4.24
CA THR A 24 16.23 -3.93 4.18
C THR A 24 17.45 -3.07 3.84
N THR A 25 17.30 -1.74 3.79
CA THR A 25 18.40 -0.80 3.53
C THR A 25 19.17 -0.48 4.82
N ASP A 26 20.24 0.29 4.71
CA ASP A 26 21.01 0.81 5.84
C ASP A 26 20.41 2.06 6.50
N ALA A 27 19.22 2.52 6.07
CA ALA A 27 18.56 3.68 6.66
C ALA A 27 18.24 3.46 8.14
N LYS A 28 17.88 4.51 8.89
CA LYS A 28 17.43 4.32 10.28
C LYS A 28 16.03 3.72 10.31
N ALA A 29 15.68 2.98 11.36
CA ALA A 29 14.32 2.47 11.54
C ALA A 29 13.28 3.59 11.46
N GLY A 30 12.16 3.34 10.77
CA GLY A 30 11.08 4.32 10.60
C GLY A 30 11.39 5.48 9.62
N THR A 31 12.49 5.41 8.86
CA THR A 31 12.85 6.42 7.85
C THR A 31 11.82 6.49 6.72
N TYR A 32 11.31 5.33 6.29
CA TYR A 32 10.49 5.25 5.10
C TYR A 32 9.00 5.08 5.45
N LEU A 33 8.18 5.66 4.60
CA LEU A 33 6.72 5.54 4.62
C LEU A 33 6.26 5.15 3.22
N MET A 34 5.54 4.04 3.11
CA MET A 34 4.81 3.72 1.90
C MET A 34 3.47 4.44 1.91
N ILE A 35 3.13 5.06 0.78
CA ILE A 35 1.86 5.68 0.50
C ILE A 35 1.25 4.97 -0.69
N LEU A 36 0.02 4.49 -0.56
CA LEU A 36 -0.78 3.96 -1.64
C LEU A 36 -1.95 4.89 -1.89
N ASP A 37 -2.08 5.35 -3.13
CA ASP A 37 -3.19 6.18 -3.54
C ASP A 37 -3.93 5.61 -4.75
N ALA A 38 -5.24 5.53 -4.62
CA ALA A 38 -6.15 5.03 -5.62
C ALA A 38 -7.59 5.41 -5.25
N GLU A 39 -8.50 5.30 -6.22
CA GLU A 39 -9.94 5.33 -5.96
C GLU A 39 -10.27 4.36 -4.80
N GLY A 40 -11.00 4.83 -3.80
CA GLY A 40 -11.45 4.01 -2.68
C GLY A 40 -10.41 3.65 -1.61
N ILE A 41 -9.11 3.88 -1.81
CA ILE A 41 -8.04 3.65 -0.82
C ILE A 41 -7.59 4.97 -0.15
N ARG A 42 -7.55 6.08 -0.90
CA ARG A 42 -7.32 7.47 -0.43
C ARG A 42 -6.09 7.63 0.49
N ASP A 43 -4.89 7.74 -0.10
CA ASP A 43 -3.62 8.01 0.61
C ASP A 43 -3.35 7.11 1.84
N ALA A 44 -3.52 5.80 1.69
CA ALA A 44 -3.22 4.85 2.75
C ALA A 44 -1.71 4.79 3.04
N GLN A 45 -1.36 4.72 4.33
CA GLN A 45 0.00 4.90 4.81
C GLN A 45 0.51 3.70 5.60
N VAL A 46 1.72 3.24 5.29
CA VAL A 46 2.36 2.09 5.95
C VAL A 46 3.80 2.45 6.31
N LEU A 47 4.11 2.51 7.61
CA LEU A 47 5.47 2.80 8.09
C LEU A 47 6.40 1.60 7.90
N SER A 48 7.66 1.87 7.56
CA SER A 48 8.65 0.80 7.43
C SER A 48 9.10 0.27 8.78
N VAL A 49 9.17 -1.06 8.92
CA VAL A 49 9.88 -1.75 10.00
C VAL A 49 11.20 -2.30 9.49
N LYS A 50 12.21 -2.45 10.37
CA LYS A 50 13.48 -3.06 9.96
C LYS A 50 13.33 -4.57 9.75
N VAL A 51 14.07 -5.11 8.79
CA VAL A 51 14.21 -6.56 8.64
C VAL A 51 14.58 -7.23 9.97
N GLY A 52 13.94 -8.37 10.27
CA GLY A 52 14.09 -9.08 11.54
C GLY A 52 13.25 -8.52 12.70
N SER A 53 12.61 -7.36 12.53
CA SER A 53 11.62 -6.85 13.48
C SER A 53 10.33 -7.69 13.42
N LYS A 54 9.51 -7.57 14.46
CA LYS A 54 8.16 -8.14 14.44
C LYS A 54 7.38 -7.54 13.26
N THR A 55 6.79 -8.41 12.45
CA THR A 55 5.90 -8.02 11.36
C THR A 55 4.64 -7.35 11.90
N GLU A 56 4.33 -6.17 11.37
CA GLU A 56 3.10 -5.44 11.68
C GLU A 56 2.36 -5.10 10.39
N TYR A 57 1.20 -5.72 10.21
CA TYR A 57 0.35 -5.49 9.05
C TYR A 57 -0.59 -4.32 9.29
N VAL A 58 -0.66 -3.43 8.32
CA VAL A 58 -1.65 -2.36 8.24
C VAL A 58 -2.78 -2.82 7.33
N ASN A 59 -4.00 -2.86 7.85
CA ASN A 59 -5.18 -3.16 7.07
C ASN A 59 -5.62 -1.92 6.28
N ILE A 60 -5.73 -2.04 4.97
CA ILE A 60 -6.16 -1.00 4.04
C ILE A 60 -7.41 -1.50 3.35
N SER A 61 -8.52 -0.78 3.54
CA SER A 61 -9.80 -1.09 2.90
C SER A 61 -10.00 -0.25 1.64
N SER A 62 -10.50 -0.87 0.58
CA SER A 62 -10.85 -0.22 -0.67
C SER A 62 -12.37 -0.13 -0.80
N THR A 63 -12.91 1.07 -0.96
CA THR A 63 -14.32 1.28 -1.34
C THR A 63 -14.52 1.43 -2.84
N ALA A 64 -13.53 1.07 -3.64
CA ALA A 64 -13.59 1.20 -5.10
C ALA A 64 -14.68 0.29 -5.66
N SER A 65 -15.38 0.79 -6.68
CA SER A 65 -16.42 0.02 -7.37
C SER A 65 -15.86 -1.11 -8.25
N SER A 66 -14.59 -0.99 -8.66
CA SER A 66 -13.88 -1.96 -9.48
C SER A 66 -13.15 -3.00 -8.63
N ASN A 67 -13.07 -4.23 -9.16
CA ASN A 67 -12.21 -5.29 -8.63
C ASN A 67 -10.77 -5.18 -9.13
N VAL A 68 -10.50 -4.36 -10.14
CA VAL A 68 -9.15 -4.10 -10.65
C VAL A 68 -8.81 -2.65 -10.42
N LEU A 69 -7.71 -2.40 -9.71
CA LEU A 69 -7.24 -1.05 -9.36
C LEU A 69 -5.80 -0.84 -9.83
N ALA A 70 -5.57 0.29 -10.49
CA ALA A 70 -4.25 0.87 -10.58
C ALA A 70 -4.04 1.78 -9.37
N CYS A 71 -3.06 1.44 -8.52
CA CYS A 71 -2.71 2.23 -7.35
C CYS A 71 -1.35 2.86 -7.55
N ALA A 72 -1.26 4.18 -7.38
CA ALA A 72 0.02 4.85 -7.25
C ALA A 72 0.68 4.37 -5.95
N ILE A 73 1.98 4.08 -6.03
CA ILE A 73 2.81 3.73 -4.87
C ILE A 73 3.95 4.73 -4.76
N TYR A 74 4.16 5.23 -3.55
CA TYR A 74 5.25 6.12 -3.22
C TYR A 74 5.96 5.61 -1.98
N ILE A 75 7.29 5.68 -1.96
CA ILE A 75 8.05 5.63 -0.72
C ILE A 75 8.54 7.04 -0.44
N ARG A 76 8.08 7.62 0.67
CA ARG A 76 8.56 8.90 1.19
C ARG A 76 9.64 8.67 2.24
N ASN A 77 10.78 9.32 2.08
CA ASN A 77 11.75 9.47 3.16
C ASN A 77 11.24 10.57 4.11
N ARG A 78 10.91 10.20 5.34
CA ARG A 78 10.29 11.11 6.32
C ARG A 78 11.26 12.13 6.90
N ILE A 79 12.57 11.89 6.80
CA ILE A 79 13.61 12.78 7.36
C ILE A 79 13.78 14.00 6.47
N ASN A 80 13.86 13.81 5.14
CA ASN A 80 14.11 14.88 4.19
C ASN A 80 12.94 15.14 3.22
N SER A 81 11.81 14.46 3.38
CA SER A 81 10.61 14.55 2.54
C SER A 81 10.79 14.20 1.06
N SER A 82 11.92 13.59 0.67
CA SER A 82 12.12 13.10 -0.69
C SER A 82 11.27 11.86 -0.98
N TYR A 83 11.07 11.57 -2.27
CA TYR A 83 10.37 10.39 -2.77
C TYR A 83 11.33 9.46 -3.52
N PRO A 84 12.16 8.68 -2.81
CA PRO A 84 13.17 7.82 -3.44
C PRO A 84 12.58 6.66 -4.25
N LEU A 85 11.28 6.39 -4.15
CA LEU A 85 10.57 5.46 -5.03
C LEU A 85 9.19 5.98 -5.38
N VAL A 86 8.89 5.96 -6.67
CA VAL A 86 7.58 6.31 -7.23
C VAL A 86 7.21 5.24 -8.25
N GLY A 87 5.97 4.78 -8.24
CA GLY A 87 5.52 3.75 -9.17
C GLY A 87 4.02 3.54 -9.18
N THR A 88 3.62 2.43 -9.78
CA THR A 88 2.23 1.98 -9.85
C THR A 88 2.17 0.48 -9.63
N ILE A 89 1.24 0.04 -8.77
CA ILE A 89 0.89 -1.37 -8.59
C ILE A 89 -0.52 -1.62 -9.13
N TYR A 90 -0.74 -2.78 -9.71
CA TYR A 90 -2.06 -3.19 -10.21
C TYR A 90 -2.62 -4.31 -9.34
N LEU A 91 -3.69 -3.98 -8.60
CA LEU A 91 -4.41 -4.90 -7.74
C LEU A 91 -5.57 -5.54 -8.51
N GLY A 92 -5.78 -6.84 -8.33
CA GLY A 92 -6.96 -7.57 -8.79
C GLY A 92 -7.58 -8.33 -7.64
N TYR A 93 -8.86 -8.08 -7.34
CA TYR A 93 -9.65 -8.80 -6.37
C TYR A 93 -10.53 -9.83 -7.07
N ASP A 94 -10.50 -11.07 -6.59
CA ASP A 94 -11.43 -12.13 -6.99
C ASP A 94 -12.47 -12.33 -5.88
N PRO A 95 -13.73 -11.89 -6.09
CA PRO A 95 -14.80 -12.07 -5.12
C PRO A 95 -15.16 -13.53 -4.84
N SER A 96 -14.86 -14.44 -5.77
CA SER A 96 -15.20 -15.86 -5.62
C SER A 96 -14.28 -16.58 -4.64
N SER A 97 -13.00 -16.23 -4.64
CA SER A 97 -11.99 -16.81 -3.75
C SER A 97 -11.67 -15.91 -2.54
N GLY A 98 -12.08 -14.64 -2.58
CA GLY A 98 -11.68 -13.63 -1.59
C GLY A 98 -10.20 -13.27 -1.65
N CYS A 99 -9.53 -13.53 -2.78
CA CYS A 99 -8.11 -13.28 -2.96
C CYS A 99 -7.87 -11.93 -3.62
N VAL A 100 -6.80 -11.26 -3.21
CA VAL A 100 -6.22 -10.15 -3.96
C VAL A 100 -4.89 -10.61 -4.56
N ASP A 101 -4.64 -10.23 -5.80
CA ASP A 101 -3.38 -10.45 -6.51
C ASP A 101 -2.76 -9.11 -6.92
N ILE A 102 -1.43 -9.05 -6.89
CA ILE A 102 -0.65 -7.95 -7.45
C ILE A 102 -0.13 -8.43 -8.80
N THR A 103 -0.80 -8.00 -9.87
CA THR A 103 -0.56 -8.53 -11.22
C THR A 103 0.64 -7.87 -11.90
N THR A 104 0.92 -6.62 -11.56
CA THR A 104 1.99 -5.84 -12.18
C THR A 104 2.48 -4.77 -11.22
N VAL A 105 3.79 -4.55 -11.21
CA VAL A 105 4.47 -3.46 -10.50
C VAL A 105 5.32 -2.72 -11.51
N LYS A 106 5.14 -1.40 -11.61
CA LYS A 106 5.94 -0.52 -12.46
C LYS A 106 6.59 0.53 -11.58
N ILE A 107 7.90 0.41 -11.37
CA ILE A 107 8.69 1.40 -10.63
C ILE A 107 9.33 2.36 -11.62
N SER A 108 9.32 3.66 -11.31
CA SER A 108 9.98 4.68 -12.12
C SER A 108 11.48 4.37 -12.25
N PRO A 109 12.06 4.48 -13.45
CA PRO A 109 13.49 4.17 -13.66
C PRO A 109 14.42 5.05 -12.80
N ASP A 110 14.00 6.27 -12.50
CA ASP A 110 14.75 7.25 -11.68
C ASP A 110 14.63 6.99 -10.17
N SER A 111 13.87 5.97 -9.75
CA SER A 111 13.78 5.58 -8.34
C SER A 111 15.15 5.11 -7.84
N GLN A 112 15.51 5.58 -6.65
CA GLN A 112 16.74 5.24 -5.93
C GLN A 112 16.61 3.94 -5.13
N LEU A 113 15.37 3.50 -4.91
CA LEU A 113 15.03 2.26 -4.23
C LEU A 113 14.23 1.36 -5.18
N ASP A 114 14.17 0.08 -4.82
CA ASP A 114 13.38 -0.93 -5.49
C ASP A 114 12.55 -1.73 -4.47
N LEU A 115 11.57 -2.50 -4.94
CA LEU A 115 10.62 -3.25 -4.12
C LEU A 115 10.52 -4.72 -4.55
N ASP A 116 10.73 -5.62 -3.61
CA ASP A 116 10.35 -7.03 -3.75
C ASP A 116 9.05 -7.29 -2.99
N ILE A 117 8.04 -7.80 -3.67
CA ILE A 117 6.72 -8.07 -3.10
C ILE A 117 6.55 -9.58 -2.90
N ASN A 118 6.27 -10.00 -1.66
CA ASN A 118 5.99 -11.39 -1.33
C ASN A 118 4.55 -11.53 -0.83
N ARG A 119 3.84 -12.53 -1.33
CA ARG A 119 2.51 -12.88 -0.82
C ARG A 119 2.66 -13.67 0.48
N ALA A 120 2.04 -13.19 1.54
CA ALA A 120 1.98 -13.85 2.85
C ALA A 120 0.62 -14.48 3.14
N GLY A 121 -0.41 -14.16 2.35
CA GLY A 121 -1.75 -14.75 2.45
C GLY A 121 -2.68 -14.28 1.32
N ASN A 122 -3.96 -14.66 1.37
CA ASN A 122 -4.92 -14.36 0.31
C ASN A 122 -5.04 -12.86 0.01
N THR A 123 -4.94 -12.02 1.04
CA THR A 123 -5.00 -10.55 0.94
C THR A 123 -3.82 -9.89 1.67
N LYS A 124 -2.72 -10.62 1.92
CA LYS A 124 -1.60 -10.15 2.75
C LYS A 124 -0.29 -10.14 1.98
N PHE A 125 0.45 -9.04 2.10
CA PHE A 125 1.68 -8.83 1.33
C PHE A 125 2.79 -8.16 2.15
N ASP A 126 4.00 -8.69 1.99
CA ASP A 126 5.24 -8.09 2.48
C ASP A 126 5.93 -7.33 1.33
N PHE A 127 6.11 -6.04 1.51
CA PHE A 127 6.85 -5.16 0.62
C PHE A 127 8.26 -4.97 1.18
N LYS A 128 9.27 -5.57 0.56
CA LYS A 128 10.67 -5.44 0.96
C LYS A 128 11.33 -4.32 0.16
N LEU A 129 11.70 -3.26 0.85
CA LEU A 129 12.36 -2.09 0.30
C LEU A 129 13.87 -2.29 0.30
N LYS A 130 14.49 -2.19 -0.88
CA LYS A 130 15.93 -2.40 -1.09
C LYS A 130 16.55 -1.20 -1.82
N ALA A 131 17.85 -1.01 -1.61
CA ALA A 131 18.63 -0.08 -2.43
C ALA A 131 18.74 -0.64 -3.85
N LYS A 132 18.73 0.26 -4.85
CA LYS A 132 18.91 -0.09 -6.26
C LYS A 132 20.37 -0.05 -6.66
#